data_AF-A0A520HW44-F1
#
_entry.id   AF-A0A520HW44-F1
#
_cell.length_a   1.000
_cell.length_b   1.000
_cell.length_c   1.000
_cell.angle_alpha   90.00
_cell.angle_beta   90.00
_cell.angle_gamma   90.00
#
_symmetry.space_group_name_H-M   'P 1'
#
loop_
_entity.id
_entity.type
_entity.pdbx_description
1 polymer ?
#
loop_
_entity_poly.entity_id
_entity_poly.type
_entity_poly.pdbx_seq_one_letter_code
_entity_poly.pdbx_strand_id
1 'polypeptide(L)'
;SAGAMAMSRIMIYHGEMNEAALKDDVQMSTGLGIFDTCIVDTHFMKRGRFIRLANAVIMNPESLGIGLGEDTALIIKNGSEAVCHGSGAVIIIDGNNIGQTNIATAQSDTPVFVENLAVHILSNGCRFLVNDRAFAVPAIPKRGRPAK
;
A
#
# COMPACT_ATOMS: atom_id res chain seq x y z
N SER A 1 -2.77 12.96 -2.98
CA SER A 1 -2.90 13.40 -4.38
C SER A 1 -3.58 12.32 -5.22
N ALA A 2 -4.54 12.71 -6.05
CA ALA A 2 -5.30 11.80 -6.92
C ALA A 2 -4.44 11.17 -8.03
N GLY A 3 -3.43 11.88 -8.53
CA GLY A 3 -2.57 11.38 -9.62
C GLY A 3 -1.83 10.09 -9.26
N ALA A 4 -1.30 9.98 -8.02
CA ALA A 4 -0.65 8.76 -7.56
C ALA A 4 -1.62 7.57 -7.45
N MET A 5 -2.85 7.84 -6.99
CA MET A 5 -3.92 6.83 -6.87
C MET A 5 -4.40 6.36 -8.25
N ALA A 6 -4.40 7.25 -9.25
CA ALA A 6 -4.77 6.90 -10.62
C ALA A 6 -3.72 6.03 -11.34
N MET A 7 -2.49 5.90 -10.83
CA MET A 7 -1.47 5.05 -11.47
C MET A 7 -1.81 3.56 -11.36
N SER A 8 -2.44 3.14 -10.26
CA SER A 8 -2.83 1.75 -10.04
C SER A 8 -4.02 1.34 -10.89
N ARG A 9 -4.07 0.06 -11.29
CA ARG A 9 -5.26 -0.50 -11.96
C ARG A 9 -6.49 -0.43 -11.06
N ILE A 10 -6.32 -0.79 -9.79
CA ILE A 10 -7.36 -0.71 -8.76
C ILE A 10 -7.15 0.60 -8.01
N MET A 11 -8.14 1.49 -8.08
CA MET A 11 -8.09 2.80 -7.45
C MET A 11 -9.18 2.94 -6.39
N ILE A 12 -8.81 3.22 -5.15
CA ILE A 12 -9.76 3.57 -4.09
C ILE A 12 -10.26 5.00 -4.37
N TYR A 13 -11.54 5.18 -4.69
CA TYR A 13 -12.08 6.52 -4.95
C TYR A 13 -12.92 7.05 -3.77
N HIS A 14 -13.42 6.16 -2.93
CA HIS A 14 -14.14 6.50 -1.71
C HIS A 14 -13.79 5.52 -0.60
N GLY A 15 -13.85 5.99 0.64
CA GLY A 15 -13.88 5.09 1.78
C GLY A 15 -14.26 5.79 3.05
N GLU A 16 -15.07 5.11 3.85
CA GLU A 16 -15.56 5.58 5.13
C GLU A 16 -14.59 5.21 6.26
N MET A 17 -14.66 5.97 7.35
CA MET A 17 -13.91 5.68 8.56
C MET A 17 -14.91 5.25 9.62
N ASN A 18 -15.09 3.94 9.76
CA ASN A 18 -15.91 3.32 10.78
C ASN A 18 -15.03 2.73 11.90
N GLU A 19 -15.62 2.46 13.06
CA GLU A 19 -14.90 1.86 14.20
C GLU A 19 -14.41 0.45 13.88
N ALA A 20 -15.12 -0.27 13.01
CA ALA A 20 -14.75 -1.57 12.48
C ALA A 20 -14.46 -1.48 10.97
N ALA A 21 -13.67 -2.41 10.46
CA ALA A 21 -13.41 -2.54 9.02
C ALA A 21 -14.60 -3.24 8.35
N LEU A 22 -15.57 -2.51 7.82
CA LEU A 22 -16.73 -3.13 7.17
C LEU A 22 -16.42 -3.49 5.71
N LYS A 23 -17.10 -4.52 5.19
CA LYS A 23 -16.90 -5.00 3.82
C LYS A 23 -17.00 -3.90 2.75
N ASP A 24 -17.97 -3.00 2.89
CA ASP A 24 -18.30 -1.98 1.89
C ASP A 24 -17.74 -0.59 2.23
N ASP A 25 -16.88 -0.49 3.25
CA ASP A 25 -16.22 0.77 3.66
C ASP A 25 -15.25 1.30 2.61
N VAL A 26 -14.88 0.49 1.62
CA VAL A 26 -13.97 0.88 0.56
C VAL A 26 -14.62 0.69 -0.80
N GLN A 27 -14.68 1.76 -1.59
CA GLN A 27 -15.16 1.70 -2.95
C GLN A 27 -13.99 1.87 -3.91
N MET A 28 -13.88 0.93 -4.83
CA MET A 28 -12.80 0.83 -5.80
C MET A 28 -13.34 1.04 -7.22
N SER A 29 -12.50 1.64 -8.05
CA SER A 29 -12.75 1.85 -9.48
C SER A 29 -11.49 1.50 -10.26
N THR A 30 -11.54 1.65 -11.58
CA THR A 30 -10.39 1.43 -12.46
C THR A 30 -9.58 2.71 -12.60
N GLY A 31 -8.28 2.65 -12.34
CA GLY A 31 -7.33 3.72 -12.64
C GLY A 31 -6.76 3.59 -14.05
N LEU A 32 -5.57 4.16 -14.28
CA LEU A 32 -4.90 4.17 -15.58
C LEU A 32 -4.17 2.85 -15.89
N GLY A 33 -3.95 1.98 -14.90
CA GLY A 33 -3.26 0.70 -15.12
C GLY A 33 -1.80 0.84 -15.55
N ILE A 34 -1.13 1.91 -15.11
CA ILE A 34 0.31 2.11 -15.35
C ILE A 34 1.12 1.17 -14.46
N PHE A 35 0.59 0.85 -13.27
CA PHE A 35 1.17 -0.12 -12.36
C PHE A 35 0.11 -1.07 -11.81
N ASP A 36 0.03 -2.27 -12.38
CA ASP A 36 -1.08 -3.20 -12.16
C ASP A 36 -1.00 -3.98 -10.84
N THR A 37 0.19 -4.06 -10.24
CA THR A 37 0.45 -4.92 -9.07
C THR A 37 0.32 -4.19 -7.74
N CYS A 38 -0.20 -2.96 -7.72
CA CYS A 38 -0.34 -2.17 -6.51
C CYS A 38 -1.66 -1.41 -6.43
N ILE A 39 -2.05 -1.08 -5.20
CA ILE A 39 -3.15 -0.16 -4.86
C ILE A 39 -2.54 1.01 -4.11
N VAL A 40 -2.66 2.23 -4.63
CA VAL A 40 -2.03 3.41 -4.00
C VAL A 40 -3.07 4.24 -3.25
N ASP A 41 -2.73 4.62 -2.02
CA ASP A 41 -3.49 5.60 -1.24
C ASP A 41 -2.58 6.74 -0.75
N THR A 42 -3.12 7.95 -0.62
CA THR A 42 -2.38 9.16 -0.27
C THR A 42 -3.01 9.89 0.91
N HIS A 43 -2.28 10.83 1.52
CA HIS A 43 -2.64 11.45 2.81
C HIS A 43 -2.90 10.38 3.88
N PHE A 44 -2.16 9.28 3.79
CA PHE A 44 -2.47 8.01 4.42
C PHE A 44 -2.52 8.11 5.94
N MET A 45 -1.44 8.62 6.53
CA MET A 45 -1.28 8.73 7.98
C MET A 45 -2.17 9.82 8.60
N LYS A 46 -2.28 11.00 7.97
CA LYS A 46 -3.03 12.13 8.54
C LYS A 46 -4.54 11.88 8.64
N ARG A 47 -5.07 10.97 7.82
CA ARG A 47 -6.50 10.69 7.73
C ARG A 47 -6.86 9.28 8.17
N GLY A 48 -5.98 8.59 8.93
CA GLY A 48 -6.26 7.25 9.46
C GLY A 48 -6.63 6.22 8.40
N ARG A 49 -6.06 6.30 7.19
CA ARG A 49 -6.50 5.52 6.01
C ARG A 49 -5.94 4.10 5.97
N PHE A 50 -5.41 3.61 7.08
CA PHE A 50 -4.86 2.26 7.16
C PHE A 50 -5.93 1.20 6.91
N ILE A 51 -7.06 1.30 7.61
CA ILE A 51 -8.13 0.29 7.52
C ILE A 51 -8.68 0.16 6.10
N ARG A 52 -8.95 1.28 5.41
CA ARG A 52 -9.47 1.22 4.04
C ARG A 52 -8.46 0.65 3.03
N LEU A 53 -7.17 0.95 3.17
CA LEU A 53 -6.15 0.36 2.30
C LEU A 53 -5.96 -1.13 2.62
N ALA A 54 -5.99 -1.50 3.89
CA ALA A 54 -5.96 -2.90 4.31
C ALA A 54 -7.16 -3.65 3.74
N ASN A 55 -8.38 -3.12 3.82
CA ASN A 55 -9.58 -3.70 3.20
C ASN A 55 -9.42 -3.87 1.69
N ALA A 56 -8.88 -2.86 0.99
CA ALA A 56 -8.62 -2.97 -0.44
C ALA A 56 -7.61 -4.09 -0.76
N VAL A 57 -6.58 -4.30 0.06
CA VAL A 57 -5.61 -5.39 -0.09
C VAL A 57 -6.22 -6.75 0.28
N ILE A 58 -7.05 -6.83 1.32
CA ILE A 58 -7.75 -8.06 1.71
C ILE A 58 -8.67 -8.53 0.57
N MET A 59 -9.33 -7.59 -0.12
CA MET A 59 -10.16 -7.88 -1.29
C MET A 59 -9.33 -8.21 -2.54
N ASN A 60 -8.05 -7.83 -2.58
CA ASN A 60 -7.16 -7.98 -3.73
C ASN A 60 -5.75 -8.41 -3.28
N PRO A 61 -5.57 -9.62 -2.70
CA PRO A 61 -4.31 -10.03 -2.04
C PRO A 61 -3.10 -10.07 -2.97
N GLU A 62 -3.33 -10.24 -4.27
CA GLU A 62 -2.31 -10.16 -5.32
C GLU A 62 -1.71 -8.76 -5.48
N SER A 63 -2.39 -7.70 -5.01
CA SER A 63 -1.90 -6.32 -5.06
C SER A 63 -1.18 -5.93 -3.77
N LEU A 64 -0.06 -5.22 -3.90
CA LEU A 64 0.56 -4.54 -2.76
C LEU A 64 -0.14 -3.20 -2.49
N GLY A 65 -0.60 -2.99 -1.25
CA GLY A 65 -1.11 -1.70 -0.81
C GLY A 65 0.04 -0.74 -0.54
N ILE A 66 0.01 0.46 -1.11
CA ILE A 66 1.02 1.52 -0.90
C ILE A 66 0.34 2.74 -0.28
N GLY A 67 0.53 2.92 1.02
CA GLY A 67 0.13 4.11 1.75
C GLY A 67 1.22 5.17 1.72
N LEU A 68 1.03 6.24 0.95
CA LEU A 68 1.96 7.37 0.87
C LEU A 68 1.64 8.41 1.95
N GLY A 69 2.63 8.67 2.80
CA GLY A 69 2.66 9.83 3.70
C GLY A 69 2.72 11.16 2.94
N GLU A 70 2.59 12.27 3.67
CA GLU A 70 2.81 13.59 3.07
C GLU A 70 4.31 13.85 2.85
N ASP A 71 4.62 14.70 1.88
CA ASP A 71 6.01 15.02 1.52
C ASP A 71 6.88 13.77 1.32
N THR A 72 6.28 12.74 0.73
CA THR A 72 6.90 11.41 0.53
C THR A 72 6.53 10.88 -0.85
N ALA A 73 7.47 10.21 -1.49
CA ALA A 73 7.32 9.52 -2.76
C ALA A 73 7.94 8.12 -2.69
N LEU A 74 7.34 7.18 -3.43
CA LEU A 74 7.94 5.89 -3.72
C LEU A 74 8.30 5.87 -5.21
N ILE A 75 9.59 5.92 -5.51
CA ILE A 75 10.08 5.91 -6.89
C ILE A 75 10.31 4.47 -7.30
N ILE A 76 9.57 3.99 -8.30
CA ILE A 76 9.71 2.63 -8.82
C ILE A 76 10.42 2.68 -10.16
N LYS A 77 11.55 1.98 -10.27
CA LYS A 77 12.33 1.82 -11.50
C LYS A 77 12.27 0.37 -11.97
N ASN A 78 12.39 0.17 -13.27
CA ASN A 78 12.42 -1.15 -13.90
C ASN A 78 11.22 -2.04 -13.52
N GLY A 79 10.09 -1.43 -13.15
CA GLY A 79 8.87 -2.13 -12.73
C GLY A 79 8.89 -2.77 -11.35
N SER A 80 10.02 -2.84 -10.64
CA SER A 80 10.10 -3.58 -9.37
C SER A 80 10.98 -2.95 -8.29
N GLU A 81 11.92 -2.09 -8.65
CA GLU A 81 12.86 -1.50 -7.71
C GLU A 81 12.28 -0.21 -7.13
N ALA A 82 11.73 -0.28 -5.92
CA ALA A 82 11.13 0.85 -5.24
C ALA A 82 12.11 1.50 -4.26
N VAL A 83 12.19 2.83 -4.26
CA VAL A 83 12.97 3.62 -3.30
C VAL A 83 12.10 4.69 -2.67
N CYS A 84 12.04 4.72 -1.34
CA CYS A 84 11.33 5.75 -0.59
C CYS A 84 12.16 7.04 -0.54
N HIS A 85 11.51 8.16 -0.82
CA HIS A 85 12.09 9.50 -0.77
C HIS A 85 11.16 10.47 -0.04
N GLY A 86 11.73 11.41 0.70
CA GLY A 86 10.97 12.48 1.38
C GLY A 86 11.12 12.46 2.89
N SER A 87 10.32 13.28 3.58
CA SER A 87 10.40 13.44 5.04
C SER A 87 9.45 12.54 5.82
N GLY A 88 8.40 12.01 5.17
CA GLY A 88 7.45 11.08 5.78
C GLY A 88 7.81 9.60 5.57
N ALA A 89 6.79 8.74 5.69
CA ALA A 89 6.92 7.30 5.56
C ALA A 89 6.03 6.77 4.44
N VAL A 90 6.46 5.66 3.82
CA VAL A 90 5.62 4.82 2.97
C VAL A 90 5.28 3.56 3.73
N ILE A 91 4.01 3.20 3.75
CA ILE A 91 3.51 1.95 4.34
C ILE A 91 3.19 1.00 3.20
N ILE A 92 3.82 -0.17 3.18
CA ILE A 92 3.46 -1.27 2.30
C ILE A 92 2.59 -2.24 3.10
N ILE A 93 1.44 -2.62 2.55
CA ILE A 93 0.56 -3.66 3.08
C ILE A 93 0.56 -4.82 2.10
N ASP A 94 0.86 -6.02 2.59
CA ASP A 94 0.96 -7.24 1.78
C ASP A 94 -0.04 -8.30 2.27
N GLY A 95 -0.94 -8.69 1.37
CA GLY A 95 -1.96 -9.71 1.58
C GLY A 95 -1.58 -11.12 1.10
N ASN A 96 -0.36 -11.33 0.60
CA ASN A 96 0.04 -12.60 -0.03
C ASN A 96 0.03 -13.80 0.92
N ASN A 97 0.15 -13.55 2.24
CA ASN A 97 0.20 -14.59 3.27
C ASN A 97 -1.04 -14.61 4.17
N ILE A 98 -2.17 -14.05 3.71
CA ILE A 98 -3.42 -14.06 4.49
C ILE A 98 -3.81 -15.51 4.83
N GLY A 99 -4.05 -15.76 6.12
CA GLY A 99 -4.51 -17.04 6.63
C GLY A 99 -6.02 -17.14 6.55
N GLN A 100 -6.71 -16.68 7.59
CA GLN A 100 -8.16 -16.63 7.65
C GLN A 100 -8.70 -15.21 7.41
N THR A 101 -9.81 -15.10 6.69
CA THR A 101 -10.61 -13.88 6.56
C THR A 101 -12.06 -14.23 6.21
N ASN A 102 -13.01 -13.39 6.60
CA ASN A 102 -14.42 -13.50 6.21
C ASN A 102 -14.80 -12.61 5.02
N ILE A 103 -13.89 -11.89 4.36
CA ILE A 103 -14.23 -10.90 3.33
C ILE A 103 -15.12 -11.46 2.19
N ALA A 104 -14.87 -12.70 1.77
CA ALA A 104 -15.59 -13.34 0.68
C ALA A 104 -17.05 -13.66 1.04
N THR A 105 -17.31 -14.03 2.30
CA THR A 105 -18.63 -14.46 2.79
C THR A 105 -19.37 -13.41 3.59
N ALA A 106 -18.69 -12.35 4.02
CA ALA A 106 -19.28 -11.25 4.76
C ALA A 106 -20.40 -10.58 3.94
N GLN A 107 -21.49 -10.22 4.60
CA GLN A 107 -22.54 -9.39 4.01
C GLN A 107 -22.13 -7.92 4.06
N SER A 108 -22.87 -7.07 3.35
CA SER A 108 -22.74 -5.62 3.52
C SER A 108 -22.87 -5.23 4.99
N ASP A 109 -22.14 -4.18 5.39
CA ASP A 109 -22.14 -3.66 6.77
C ASP A 109 -21.64 -4.66 7.84
N THR A 110 -21.02 -5.78 7.42
CA THR A 110 -20.43 -6.75 8.34
C THR A 110 -18.94 -6.46 8.58
N PRO A 111 -18.47 -6.47 9.85
CA PRO A 111 -17.05 -6.37 10.17
C PRO A 111 -16.21 -7.49 9.53
N VAL A 112 -15.08 -7.10 8.98
CA VAL A 112 -14.10 -7.97 8.34
C VAL A 112 -12.96 -8.23 9.31
N PHE A 113 -12.60 -9.50 9.47
CA PHE A 113 -11.35 -9.89 10.11
C PHE A 113 -10.34 -10.39 9.05
N VAL A 114 -9.06 -10.27 9.36
CA VAL A 114 -7.97 -10.84 8.56
C VAL A 114 -6.86 -11.32 9.49
N GLU A 115 -6.27 -12.45 9.15
CA GLU A 115 -5.07 -12.99 9.78
C GLU A 115 -3.88 -12.84 8.82
N ASN A 116 -2.69 -12.54 9.37
CA ASN A 116 -1.40 -12.53 8.66
C ASN A 116 -1.27 -11.50 7.52
N LEU A 117 -1.83 -10.31 7.72
CA LEU A 117 -1.53 -9.16 6.87
C LEU A 117 -0.14 -8.60 7.22
N ALA A 118 0.80 -8.65 6.29
CA ALA A 118 2.15 -8.13 6.50
C ALA A 118 2.21 -6.62 6.26
N VAL A 119 2.98 -5.91 7.08
CA VAL A 119 3.14 -4.46 6.99
C VAL A 119 4.63 -4.11 7.01
N HIS A 120 5.06 -3.31 6.03
CA HIS A 120 6.41 -2.77 5.97
C HIS A 120 6.36 -1.24 6.03
N ILE A 121 7.26 -0.64 6.82
CA ILE A 121 7.38 0.81 6.96
C ILE A 121 8.71 1.24 6.36
N LEU A 122 8.65 2.07 5.32
CA LEU A 122 9.80 2.58 4.60
C LEU A 122 10.05 4.03 4.98
N SER A 123 11.26 4.33 5.44
CA SER A 123 11.76 5.69 5.59
C SER A 123 12.62 6.09 4.38
N ASN A 124 13.00 7.36 4.33
CA ASN A 124 13.84 7.90 3.26
C ASN A 124 15.10 7.07 2.99
N GLY A 125 15.29 6.68 1.73
CA GLY A 125 16.41 5.85 1.28
C GLY A 125 16.18 4.35 1.39
N CYS A 126 15.09 3.89 2.03
CA CYS A 126 14.73 2.47 2.03
C CYS A 126 14.42 1.99 0.62
N ARG A 127 14.95 0.82 0.28
CA ARG A 127 14.73 0.09 -0.97
C ARG A 127 13.85 -1.12 -0.71
N PHE A 128 12.85 -1.31 -1.56
CA PHE A 128 11.91 -2.43 -1.52
C PHE A 128 11.79 -3.04 -2.91
N LEU A 129 11.77 -4.36 -2.99
CA LEU A 129 11.63 -5.13 -4.21
C LEU A 129 10.17 -5.56 -4.31
N VAL A 130 9.40 -4.91 -5.20
CA VAL A 130 7.94 -5.07 -5.29
C VAL A 130 7.57 -6.52 -5.60
N ASN A 131 8.27 -7.16 -6.54
CA ASN A 131 7.98 -8.55 -6.95
C ASN A 131 8.33 -9.55 -5.84
N ASP A 132 9.41 -9.30 -5.11
CA ASP A 132 9.85 -10.19 -4.02
C ASP A 132 9.11 -9.91 -2.72
N ARG A 133 8.29 -8.85 -2.68
CA ARG A 133 7.56 -8.34 -1.51
C ARG A 133 8.46 -8.19 -0.27
N ALA A 134 9.69 -7.72 -0.48
CA ALA A 134 10.71 -7.66 0.56
C ALA A 134 11.60 -6.43 0.46
N PHE A 135 12.25 -6.08 1.56
CA PHE A 135 13.33 -5.09 1.54
C PHE A 135 14.53 -5.60 0.74
N ALA A 136 15.20 -4.69 0.02
CA ALA A 136 16.51 -5.00 -0.53
C ALA A 136 17.51 -5.27 0.60
N VAL A 137 18.63 -5.94 0.29
CA VAL A 137 19.69 -6.21 1.26
C VAL A 137 20.98 -5.48 0.84
N PRO A 138 21.45 -4.47 1.59
CA PRO A 138 20.79 -3.83 2.73
C PRO A 138 19.59 -2.96 2.30
N ALA A 139 18.62 -2.78 3.22
CA ALA A 139 17.41 -2.00 2.94
C ALA A 139 17.74 -0.54 2.65
N ILE A 140 18.72 0.02 3.37
CA ILE A 140 19.30 1.33 3.10
C ILE A 140 20.77 1.11 2.72
N PRO A 141 21.19 1.43 1.48
CA PRO A 141 22.59 1.39 1.10
C PRO A 141 23.42 2.32 1.98
N LYS A 142 24.63 1.90 2.37
CA LYS A 142 25.61 2.82 2.96
C LYS A 142 25.89 3.91 1.92
N ARG A 143 25.68 5.19 2.27
CA ARG A 143 26.08 6.30 1.41
C ARG A 143 27.56 6.13 1.06
N GLY A 144 27.87 5.92 -0.21
CA GLY A 144 29.24 6.07 -0.70
C GLY A 144 29.70 7.50 -0.37
N ARG A 145 30.95 7.67 0.05
CA ARG A 145 31.54 9.02 0.12
C ARG A 145 31.31 9.69 -1.25
N PRO A 146 30.83 10.94 -1.30
CA PRO A 146 30.78 11.66 -2.57
C PRO A 146 32.19 11.62 -3.17
N ALA A 147 32.28 11.31 -4.47
CA ALA A 147 33.52 11.45 -5.20
C ALA A 147 34.03 12.88 -4.98
N LYS A 148 35.26 13.01 -4.49
CA LYS A 148 35.94 14.31 -4.38
C LYS A 148 36.14 14.92 -5.75
#